data_AF-A0A7W5VJV8-F1
#
_entry.id   AF-A0A7W5VJV8-F1
#
_cell.length_a   1.000
_cell.length_b   1.000
_cell.length_c   1.000
_cell.angle_alpha   90.00
_cell.angle_beta   90.00
_cell.angle_gamma   90.00
#
_symmetry.space_group_name_H-M   'P 1'
#
loop_
_entity.id
_entity.type
_entity.pdbx_description
1 polymer ?
#
loop_
_entity_poly.entity_id
_entity_poly.type
_entity_poly.pdbx_seq_one_letter_code
_entity_poly.pdbx_strand_id
1 'polypeptide(L)'
;MPAWGRREVLGATGVAVCGAALAGCAGADGSAAAIVPPGIKGKVIAKKADVPVGGGKVINEWKIVITQPTSGVFKAFTANCPHKGCSVGRPEDGVMTCPCHGSEFALDSGKCLKGPAKAPLAEFPLKVEGDGIVIL
;
A
#
# COMPACT_ATOMS: atom_id res chain seq x y z
N MET A 1 -54.71 21.33 17.05
CA MET A 1 -54.63 21.69 18.49
C MET A 1 -54.98 20.44 19.29
N PRO A 2 -54.29 20.07 20.39
CA PRO A 2 -53.11 20.65 21.07
C PRO A 2 -51.85 19.75 20.88
N ALA A 3 -50.58 20.17 20.97
CA ALA A 3 -49.86 21.12 21.84
C ALA A 3 -49.58 20.62 23.27
N TRP A 4 -48.44 19.94 23.47
CA TRP A 4 -47.63 19.88 24.71
C TRP A 4 -46.33 19.11 24.39
N GLY A 5 -45.09 19.62 24.43
CA GLY A 5 -44.55 20.76 25.13
C GLY A 5 -43.88 20.36 26.45
N ARG A 6 -42.62 19.89 26.43
CA ARG A 6 -41.70 20.10 27.56
C ARG A 6 -40.24 20.09 27.09
N ARG A 7 -39.70 21.29 26.90
CA ARG A 7 -38.27 21.63 27.01
C ARG A 7 -37.92 21.63 28.50
N GLU A 8 -36.72 21.13 28.85
CA GLU A 8 -35.74 21.56 29.89
C GLU A 8 -34.50 20.66 29.69
N VAL A 9 -33.44 21.06 28.96
CA VAL A 9 -32.27 21.90 29.31
C VAL A 9 -31.48 21.41 30.54
N LEU A 10 -30.33 20.77 30.29
CA LEU A 10 -29.06 20.79 31.04
C LEU A 10 -28.02 20.28 30.01
N GLY A 11 -26.93 20.95 29.62
CA GLY A 11 -26.06 21.85 30.38
C GLY A 11 -24.74 21.12 30.68
N ALA A 12 -23.85 21.00 29.68
CA ALA A 12 -22.44 20.65 29.91
C ALA A 12 -21.58 21.10 28.71
N THR A 13 -21.16 22.35 28.76
CA THR A 13 -20.03 22.89 27.99
C THR A 13 -18.74 22.18 28.43
N GLY A 14 -18.13 21.41 27.54
CA GLY A 14 -16.76 20.93 27.67
C GLY A 14 -15.92 21.52 26.54
N VAL A 15 -15.29 22.68 26.78
CA VAL A 15 -14.23 23.21 25.92
C VAL A 15 -12.93 22.53 26.35
N ALA A 16 -12.39 21.65 25.51
CA ALA A 16 -11.02 21.17 25.63
C ALA A 16 -10.15 21.89 24.60
N VAL A 17 -9.16 22.60 25.15
CA VAL A 17 -8.26 23.54 24.48
C VAL A 17 -7.25 22.83 23.57
N CYS A 18 -6.97 23.51 22.46
CA CYS A 18 -5.87 23.39 21.51
C CYS A 18 -4.66 22.54 21.95
N GLY A 19 -4.40 21.46 21.21
CA GLY A 19 -3.07 20.90 21.02
C GLY A 19 -2.65 21.10 19.57
N ALA A 20 -1.86 22.13 19.30
CA ALA A 20 -1.15 22.28 18.04
C ALA A 20 0.10 21.40 18.06
N ALA A 21 0.23 20.47 17.12
CA ALA A 21 1.53 19.91 16.74
C ALA A 21 1.47 19.30 15.33
N LEU A 22 2.07 20.04 14.40
CA LEU A 22 2.74 19.62 13.17
C LEU A 22 1.87 19.00 12.06
N ALA A 23 1.64 19.83 11.06
CA ALA A 23 1.50 19.43 9.67
C ALA A 23 2.66 18.49 9.27
N GLY A 24 2.40 17.19 9.29
CA GLY A 24 3.08 16.23 8.46
C GLY A 24 2.17 15.95 7.27
N CYS A 25 2.43 16.59 6.14
CA CYS A 25 1.94 16.10 4.86
C CYS A 25 2.67 14.78 4.55
N ALA A 26 2.32 13.71 5.25
CA ALA A 26 2.47 12.39 4.70
C ALA A 26 1.52 12.37 3.50
N GLY A 27 2.09 12.38 2.29
CA GLY A 27 1.30 12.21 1.08
C GLY A 27 0.33 11.07 1.33
N ALA A 28 -0.96 11.33 1.15
CA ALA A 28 -1.97 10.29 1.13
C ALA A 28 -1.76 9.51 -0.18
N ASP A 29 -0.66 8.77 -0.23
CA ASP A 29 -0.47 7.68 -1.15
C ASP A 29 -1.50 6.66 -0.68
N GLY A 30 -2.68 6.65 -1.31
CA GLY A 30 -3.87 5.91 -0.88
C GLY A 30 -3.72 4.37 -0.89
N SER A 31 -2.50 3.85 -0.82
CA SER A 31 -2.21 2.44 -0.60
C SER A 31 -2.61 2.04 0.81
N ALA A 32 -3.65 1.21 0.88
CA ALA A 32 -3.98 0.51 2.11
C ALA A 32 -2.85 -0.45 2.49
N ALA A 33 -2.68 -0.71 3.79
CA ALA A 33 -1.81 -1.77 4.27
C ALA A 33 -2.38 -3.14 3.84
N ALA A 34 -1.54 -3.97 3.23
CA ALA A 34 -1.92 -5.33 2.83
C ALA A 34 -1.90 -6.30 4.01
N ILE A 35 -2.77 -7.32 3.97
CA ILE A 35 -2.81 -8.39 4.97
C ILE A 35 -1.72 -9.41 4.62
N VAL A 36 -0.73 -9.55 5.51
CA VAL A 36 0.39 -10.48 5.34
C VAL A 36 -0.12 -11.93 5.40
N PRO A 37 0.15 -12.76 4.38
CA PRO A 37 -0.18 -14.18 4.41
C PRO A 37 0.45 -14.90 5.62
N PRO A 38 -0.23 -15.90 6.22
CA PRO A 38 0.34 -16.69 7.30
C PRO A 38 1.61 -17.42 6.83
N GLY A 39 2.61 -17.50 7.71
CA GLY A 39 3.82 -18.28 7.47
C GLY A 39 4.99 -17.54 6.82
N ILE A 40 4.82 -16.30 6.33
CA ILE A 40 5.92 -15.52 5.72
C ILE A 40 6.40 -14.32 6.55
N LYS A 41 5.62 -13.92 7.56
CA LYS A 41 5.97 -12.83 8.47
C LYS A 41 7.31 -13.12 9.15
N GLY A 42 8.27 -12.20 9.04
CA GLY A 42 9.60 -12.34 9.60
C GLY A 42 10.51 -13.34 8.88
N LYS A 43 10.13 -13.86 7.71
CA LYS A 43 10.97 -14.74 6.89
C LYS A 43 11.53 -14.00 5.68
N VAL A 44 12.73 -14.40 5.26
CA VAL A 44 13.32 -13.93 4.01
C VAL A 44 12.55 -14.54 2.84
N ILE A 45 11.96 -13.70 2.00
CA ILE A 45 11.15 -14.11 0.83
C ILE A 45 11.83 -13.85 -0.51
N ALA A 46 12.86 -13.00 -0.53
CA ALA A 46 13.68 -12.71 -1.71
C ALA A 46 15.08 -12.23 -1.31
N LYS A 47 16.02 -12.27 -2.25
CA LYS A 47 17.33 -11.61 -2.12
C LYS A 47 17.31 -10.26 -2.84
N LYS A 48 18.07 -9.28 -2.35
CA LYS A 48 18.24 -7.98 -3.04
C LYS A 48 18.69 -8.15 -4.49
N ALA A 49 19.61 -9.09 -4.73
CA ALA A 49 20.17 -9.34 -6.07
C ALA A 49 19.13 -9.85 -7.09
N ASP A 50 17.98 -10.34 -6.62
CA ASP A 50 16.91 -10.82 -7.51
C ASP A 50 15.98 -9.69 -7.97
N VAL A 51 16.14 -8.49 -7.42
CA VAL A 51 15.28 -7.32 -7.67
C VAL A 51 16.16 -6.26 -8.34
N PRO A 52 16.01 -6.00 -9.64
CA PRO A 52 16.82 -5.00 -10.33
C PRO A 52 16.35 -3.57 -10.02
N VAL A 53 17.27 -2.61 -10.04
CA VAL A 53 16.96 -1.18 -10.00
C VAL A 53 16.06 -0.79 -11.18
N GLY A 54 15.01 -0.01 -10.92
CA GLY A 54 14.01 0.37 -11.91
C GLY A 54 13.02 -0.74 -12.28
N GLY A 55 13.04 -1.88 -11.57
CA GLY A 55 12.15 -3.00 -11.85
C GLY A 55 11.81 -3.77 -10.57
N GLY A 56 11.60 -5.09 -10.72
CA GLY A 56 11.40 -5.94 -9.55
C GLY A 56 11.12 -7.42 -9.83
N LYS A 57 10.57 -8.08 -8.80
CA LYS A 57 10.31 -9.52 -8.76
C LYS A 57 8.91 -9.79 -8.23
N VAL A 58 8.16 -10.61 -8.97
CA VAL A 58 6.85 -11.12 -8.53
C VAL A 58 7.05 -12.49 -7.88
N ILE A 59 6.49 -12.66 -6.69
CA ILE A 59 6.47 -13.91 -5.94
C ILE A 59 5.04 -14.44 -5.96
N ASN A 60 4.76 -15.29 -6.95
CA ASN A 60 3.41 -15.74 -7.27
C ASN A 60 2.76 -16.57 -6.16
N GLU A 61 3.56 -17.29 -5.37
CA GLU A 61 3.08 -18.12 -4.25
C GLU A 61 2.29 -17.30 -3.23
N TRP A 62 2.77 -16.09 -2.91
CA TRP A 62 2.17 -15.22 -1.90
C TRP A 62 1.46 -13.99 -2.47
N LYS A 63 1.41 -13.86 -3.80
CA LYS A 63 0.88 -12.68 -4.50
C LYS A 63 1.52 -11.39 -4.00
N ILE A 64 2.85 -11.38 -3.96
CA ILE A 64 3.67 -10.22 -3.58
C ILE A 64 4.50 -9.80 -4.78
N VAL A 65 4.61 -8.50 -5.02
CA VAL A 65 5.59 -7.92 -5.94
C VAL A 65 6.53 -7.03 -5.14
N ILE A 66 7.83 -7.29 -5.28
CA ILE A 66 8.90 -6.48 -4.68
C ILE A 66 9.50 -5.63 -5.79
N THR A 67 9.58 -4.33 -5.57
CA THR A 67 10.16 -3.38 -6.52
C THR A 67 11.40 -2.73 -5.93
N GLN A 68 12.25 -2.20 -6.81
CA GLN A 68 13.38 -1.37 -6.42
C GLN A 68 13.41 -0.11 -7.29
N PRO A 69 12.67 0.97 -6.92
CA PRO A 69 12.59 2.19 -7.73
C PRO A 69 13.97 2.84 -7.94
N THR A 70 14.80 2.85 -6.90
CA THR A 70 16.16 3.38 -6.90
C THR A 70 17.11 2.44 -6.15
N SER A 71 18.43 2.59 -6.35
CA SER A 71 19.41 1.69 -5.74
C SER A 71 19.28 1.61 -4.22
N GLY A 72 19.12 0.39 -3.68
CA GLY A 72 18.97 0.14 -2.25
C GLY A 72 17.58 0.41 -1.66
N VAL A 73 16.64 0.99 -2.41
CA VAL A 73 15.28 1.30 -1.94
C VAL A 73 14.33 0.22 -2.41
N PHE A 74 13.80 -0.58 -1.48
CA PHE A 74 12.86 -1.66 -1.79
C PHE A 74 11.45 -1.32 -1.32
N LYS A 75 10.45 -1.69 -2.12
CA LYS A 75 9.04 -1.63 -1.77
C LYS A 75 8.38 -2.97 -2.05
N ALA A 76 7.30 -3.28 -1.32
CA ALA A 76 6.55 -4.52 -1.49
C ALA A 76 5.07 -4.21 -1.55
N PHE A 77 4.39 -4.76 -2.56
CA PHE A 77 2.96 -4.57 -2.76
C PHE A 77 2.28 -5.91 -3.03
N THR A 78 0.96 -5.93 -2.90
CA THR A 78 0.18 -7.05 -3.46
C THR A 78 0.37 -7.10 -4.98
N ALA A 79 0.58 -8.30 -5.48
CA ALA A 79 0.56 -8.56 -6.91
C ALA A 79 -0.88 -8.64 -7.45
N ASN A 80 -1.91 -8.67 -6.60
CA ASN A 80 -3.30 -8.68 -7.06
C ASN A 80 -3.71 -7.31 -7.58
N CYS A 81 -3.92 -7.22 -8.89
CA CYS A 81 -4.45 -6.04 -9.53
C CYS A 81 -5.88 -5.75 -9.00
N PRO A 82 -6.15 -4.55 -8.47
CA PRO A 82 -7.44 -4.21 -7.86
C PRO A 82 -8.57 -4.04 -8.88
N HIS A 83 -8.30 -4.19 -10.18
CA HIS A 83 -9.35 -4.23 -11.20
C HIS A 83 -10.18 -5.52 -11.11
N LYS A 84 -9.54 -6.68 -11.30
CA LYS A 84 -10.20 -8.01 -11.37
C LYS A 84 -9.38 -9.14 -10.74
N GLY A 85 -8.35 -8.82 -9.96
CA GLY A 85 -7.56 -9.80 -9.19
C GLY A 85 -6.48 -10.55 -9.97
N CYS A 86 -6.22 -10.19 -11.24
CA CYS A 86 -5.07 -10.74 -11.96
C CYS A 86 -3.75 -10.41 -11.25
N SER A 87 -2.76 -11.29 -11.34
CA SER A 87 -1.40 -10.93 -10.93
C SER A 87 -0.85 -9.85 -11.85
N VAL A 88 -0.26 -8.79 -11.28
CA VAL A 88 0.58 -7.86 -12.05
C VAL A 88 1.77 -8.61 -12.63
N GLY A 89 2.24 -8.12 -13.78
CA GLY A 89 3.44 -8.62 -14.44
C GLY A 89 4.69 -8.26 -13.66
N ARG A 90 5.83 -8.79 -14.14
CA ARG A 90 7.13 -8.41 -13.60
C ARG A 90 7.32 -6.89 -13.79
N PRO A 91 7.74 -6.16 -12.74
CA PRO A 91 8.07 -4.75 -12.92
C PRO A 91 9.32 -4.59 -13.80
N GLU A 92 9.19 -3.77 -14.83
CA GLU A 92 10.21 -3.44 -15.82
C GLU A 92 9.96 -2.03 -16.37
N ASP A 93 11.00 -1.40 -16.92
CA ASP A 93 10.92 -0.04 -17.49
C ASP A 93 10.27 1.01 -16.57
N GLY A 94 10.46 0.87 -15.25
CA GLY A 94 9.94 1.84 -14.27
C GLY A 94 8.46 1.66 -13.89
N VAL A 95 7.78 0.60 -14.36
CA VAL A 95 6.35 0.38 -14.07
C VAL A 95 6.00 -1.09 -13.80
N MET A 96 4.89 -1.31 -13.11
CA MET A 96 4.25 -2.63 -12.98
C MET A 96 3.03 -2.69 -13.89
N THR A 97 3.05 -3.54 -14.92
CA THR A 97 1.93 -3.67 -15.87
C THR A 97 1.13 -4.93 -15.60
N CYS A 98 -0.19 -4.80 -15.43
CA CYS A 98 -1.11 -5.93 -15.35
C CYS A 98 -1.39 -6.49 -16.76
N PRO A 99 -1.01 -7.74 -17.06
CA PRO A 99 -1.10 -8.29 -18.41
C PRO A 99 -2.55 -8.54 -18.87
N CYS A 100 -3.52 -8.56 -17.96
CA CYS A 100 -4.91 -8.84 -18.32
C CYS A 100 -5.58 -7.69 -19.09
N HIS A 101 -5.34 -6.44 -18.67
CA HIS A 101 -6.04 -5.26 -19.24
C HIS A 101 -5.15 -4.01 -19.32
N GLY A 102 -3.86 -4.12 -19.02
CA GLY A 102 -2.91 -3.02 -19.18
C GLY A 102 -2.95 -1.94 -18.09
N SER A 103 -3.47 -2.24 -16.89
CA SER A 103 -3.32 -1.31 -15.76
C SER A 103 -1.85 -1.19 -15.38
N GLU A 104 -1.36 0.04 -15.21
CA GLU A 104 0.04 0.32 -14.86
C GLU A 104 0.11 0.91 -13.46
N PHE A 105 1.10 0.50 -12.67
CA PHE A 105 1.30 0.95 -11.31
C PHE A 105 2.74 1.43 -11.08
N ALA A 106 2.90 2.47 -10.26
CA ALA A 106 4.19 3.06 -9.93
C ALA A 106 5.02 2.15 -9.00
N LEU A 107 6.33 2.05 -9.23
CA LEU A 107 7.22 1.19 -8.43
C LEU A 107 7.40 1.65 -6.99
N ASP A 108 7.33 2.96 -6.74
CA ASP A 108 7.66 3.59 -5.46
C ASP A 108 6.49 3.61 -4.48
N SER A 109 5.28 3.63 -5.01
CA SER A 109 4.06 3.91 -4.26
C SER A 109 2.93 2.92 -4.55
N GLY A 110 3.05 2.07 -5.59
CA GLY A 110 1.98 1.17 -6.00
C GLY A 110 0.76 1.91 -6.58
N LYS A 111 0.83 3.22 -6.78
CA LYS A 111 -0.26 4.04 -7.34
C LYS A 111 -0.63 3.59 -8.74
N CYS A 112 -1.92 3.51 -9.02
CA CYS A 112 -2.40 3.30 -10.39
C CYS A 112 -2.06 4.54 -11.24
N LEU A 113 -1.21 4.35 -12.24
CA LEU A 113 -0.83 5.35 -13.24
C LEU A 113 -1.78 5.30 -14.44
N LYS A 114 -2.29 4.10 -14.76
CA LYS A 114 -3.18 3.86 -15.90
C LYS A 114 -4.21 2.79 -15.56
N GLY A 115 -5.47 3.08 -15.90
CA GLY A 115 -6.60 2.18 -15.67
C GLY A 115 -6.58 0.92 -16.54
N PRO A 116 -7.58 0.02 -16.41
CA PRO A 116 -8.87 0.23 -15.76
C PRO A 116 -8.91 0.18 -14.22
N ALA A 117 -7.84 -0.25 -13.54
CA ALA A 117 -7.77 -0.15 -12.09
C ALA A 117 -7.94 1.31 -11.61
N LYS A 118 -8.62 1.51 -10.47
CA LYS A 118 -8.82 2.83 -9.87
C LYS A 118 -8.21 2.98 -8.48
N ALA A 119 -7.88 1.86 -7.85
CA ALA A 119 -7.20 1.82 -6.56
C ALA A 119 -5.71 1.51 -6.76
N PRO A 120 -4.85 1.95 -5.83
CA PRO A 120 -3.45 1.54 -5.80
C PRO A 120 -3.30 0.08 -5.34
N LEU A 121 -2.11 -0.48 -5.50
CA LEU A 121 -1.74 -1.75 -4.89
C LEU A 121 -1.53 -1.58 -3.39
N ALA A 122 -2.07 -2.48 -2.58
CA ALA A 122 -1.85 -2.47 -1.14
C ALA A 122 -0.37 -2.75 -0.81
N GLU A 123 0.20 -2.01 0.14
CA GLU A 123 1.63 -2.08 0.50
C GLU A 123 1.85 -3.07 1.67
N PHE A 124 2.93 -3.85 1.59
CA PHE A 124 3.42 -4.66 2.70
C PHE A 124 4.60 -3.98 3.37
N PRO A 125 4.63 -3.86 4.71
CA PRO A 125 5.82 -3.41 5.40
C PRO A 125 6.94 -4.43 5.19
N LEU A 126 8.14 -3.94 4.91
CA LEU A 126 9.31 -4.78 4.70
C LEU A 126 10.52 -4.28 5.47
N LYS A 127 11.47 -5.17 5.66
CA LYS A 127 12.81 -4.88 6.16
C LYS A 127 13.84 -5.60 5.31
N VAL A 128 14.98 -4.95 5.09
CA VAL A 128 16.16 -5.57 4.51
C VAL A 128 17.04 -6.08 5.64
N GLU A 129 17.40 -7.36 5.62
CA GLU A 129 18.28 -8.00 6.60
C GLU A 129 19.44 -8.69 5.88
N GLY A 130 20.63 -8.10 5.97
CA GLY A 130 21.79 -8.54 5.19
C GLY A 130 21.48 -8.50 3.68
N ASP A 131 21.46 -9.67 3.05
CA ASP A 131 21.09 -9.84 1.65
C ASP A 131 19.62 -10.21 1.38
N GLY A 132 18.85 -10.45 2.45
CA GLY A 132 17.46 -10.86 2.40
C GLY A 132 16.47 -9.70 2.50
N ILE A 133 15.30 -9.90 1.91
CA ILE A 133 14.11 -9.05 2.06
C ILE A 133 13.06 -9.82 2.86
N VAL A 134 12.58 -9.21 3.93
CA VAL A 134 11.65 -9.78 4.91
C VAL A 134 10.36 -8.97 4.93
N ILE A 135 9.21 -9.64 4.95
CA ILE A 135 7.91 -8.99 5.18
C ILE A 135 7.61 -8.97 6.67
N LEU A 136 7.18 -7.81 7.17
CA LEU A 136 6.99 -7.54 8.61
C LEU A 136 5.60 -7.87 9.13
#